data_AF-A0A8J9SWQ1-F1
#
_entry.id   AF-A0A8J9SWQ1-F1
#
_cell.length_a   1.000
_cell.length_b   1.000
_cell.length_c   1.000
_cell.angle_alpha   90.00
_cell.angle_beta   90.00
_cell.angle_gamma   90.00
#
_symmetry.space_group_name_H-M   'P 1'
#
loop_
_entity.id
_entity.type
_entity.pdbx_description
1 polymer ?
#
loop_
_entity_poly.entity_id
_entity_poly.type
_entity_poly.pdbx_seq_one_letter_code
_entity_poly.pdbx_strand_id
1 'polypeptide(L)'
;MNRPYPRATSTRDTASNTTTTRLDCAKQIVTTMVSDLMLESSANEVCVLVLKTRETSHHKLAAAGCDLDEEQMDASVPFPNLTDLTNHGVTKPSADLLRKIQNVQSVSEQEASALRGDVCDGLILAADALYERTHGKKYQRQIVILTDAEHDIVVEDSQTLLVVDALRAMDCRLQVVGFDFLLSASYEQPMEASSLSLNTNAPKPAKTEPDTVSTKRLKKSTDYDSSETEDEDGFATCTQKTELDRNDPGQILYSTKEDREQLLSSLAEKTGGDVMAVSTLRQILQVDKGRSLKKATKRKIELRIAPGIVLPVRSLKMLSKETTLGMKKTAVIGTNKSDTYSTAGNDKAEMDDVRNVYMFVDPDHKDDVVEPQETIKAVRYGSDLIPMSSYDYEGLKSSANYIPYLEILGYTSRAAIPLVALIGPPYALSGSDSRKACAAISALAKSLEQLDRVAICTYMKTKGGDPILGGLFPLSEPQFKHAARLMFLQLPFAGDMKQLG
;
A
#
# COMPACT_ATOMS: atom_id res chain seq x y z
N MET A 1 -36.89 -19.40 -29.49
CA MET A 1 -35.70 -19.24 -30.36
C MET A 1 -34.56 -18.68 -29.52
N ASN A 2 -33.83 -19.56 -28.83
CA ASN A 2 -32.68 -19.20 -27.99
C ASN A 2 -31.41 -19.31 -28.85
N ARG A 3 -30.72 -18.20 -29.10
CA ARG A 3 -29.36 -18.24 -29.64
C ARG A 3 -28.39 -18.51 -28.48
N PRO A 4 -27.53 -19.54 -28.56
CA PRO A 4 -26.53 -19.79 -27.53
C PRO A 4 -25.42 -18.75 -27.61
N TYR A 5 -24.92 -18.34 -26.44
CA TYR A 5 -23.69 -17.57 -26.30
C TYR A 5 -22.50 -18.35 -26.88
N PRO A 6 -21.51 -17.69 -27.51
CA PRO A 6 -20.35 -18.38 -28.01
C PRO A 6 -19.54 -18.94 -26.84
N ARG A 7 -19.30 -20.26 -26.88
CA ARG A 7 -18.38 -20.96 -25.98
C ARG A 7 -17.01 -20.29 -26.10
N ALA A 8 -16.48 -19.81 -24.98
CA ALA A 8 -15.08 -19.42 -24.88
C ALA A 8 -14.22 -20.62 -25.30
N THR A 9 -13.59 -20.50 -26.46
CA THR A 9 -12.54 -21.44 -26.86
C THR A 9 -11.38 -21.25 -25.89
N SER A 10 -11.19 -22.25 -25.03
CA SER A 10 -9.96 -22.45 -24.26
C SER A 10 -8.80 -22.45 -25.26
N THR A 11 -8.17 -21.29 -25.44
CA THR A 11 -6.81 -21.24 -25.95
C THR A 11 -5.99 -22.05 -24.95
N ARG A 12 -5.53 -23.22 -25.38
CA ARG A 12 -4.47 -23.94 -24.69
C ARG A 12 -3.29 -22.97 -24.67
N ASP A 13 -3.09 -22.32 -23.53
CA ASP A 13 -1.83 -21.67 -23.22
C ASP A 13 -0.77 -22.76 -23.33
N THR A 14 -0.01 -22.70 -24.42
CA THR A 14 1.26 -23.39 -24.52
C THR A 14 2.14 -22.76 -23.46
N ALA A 15 2.09 -23.29 -22.25
CA ALA A 15 3.05 -23.02 -21.20
C ALA A 15 4.42 -23.50 -21.70
N SER A 16 5.13 -22.61 -22.38
CA SER A 16 6.57 -22.71 -22.49
C SER A 16 7.09 -22.71 -21.05
N ASN A 17 7.64 -23.84 -20.60
CA ASN A 17 8.40 -23.95 -19.36
C ASN A 17 9.68 -23.11 -19.49
N THR A 18 9.56 -21.79 -19.50
CA THR A 18 10.67 -20.88 -19.29
C THR A 18 10.90 -20.85 -17.78
N THR A 19 11.98 -21.47 -17.33
CA THR A 19 12.51 -21.24 -15.98
C THR A 19 12.68 -19.74 -15.79
N THR A 20 11.77 -19.13 -15.03
CA THR A 20 11.79 -17.70 -14.74
C THR A 20 13.02 -17.40 -13.90
N THR A 21 13.89 -16.51 -14.38
CA THR A 21 15.07 -16.11 -13.61
C THR A 21 14.67 -15.17 -12.47
N ARG A 22 15.53 -15.01 -11.45
CA ARG A 22 15.32 -14.03 -10.37
C ARG A 22 15.16 -12.61 -10.93
N LEU A 23 15.93 -12.28 -11.97
CA LEU A 23 15.82 -11.00 -12.67
C LEU A 23 14.46 -10.85 -13.36
N ASP A 24 13.91 -11.91 -13.97
CA ASP A 24 12.56 -11.85 -14.56
C ASP A 24 11.49 -11.66 -13.49
N CYS A 25 11.63 -12.29 -12.33
CA CYS A 25 10.77 -12.04 -11.18
C CYS A 25 10.88 -10.59 -10.70
N ALA A 26 12.09 -10.04 -10.61
CA ALA A 26 12.32 -8.64 -10.25
C ALA A 26 11.68 -7.68 -11.26
N LYS A 27 11.83 -7.93 -12.56
CA LYS A 27 11.18 -7.14 -13.63
C LYS A 27 9.66 -7.17 -13.51
N GLN A 28 9.07 -8.33 -13.23
CA GLN A 28 7.63 -8.45 -13.02
C GLN A 28 7.17 -7.64 -11.81
N ILE A 29 7.87 -7.74 -10.66
CA ILE A 29 7.59 -6.94 -9.46
C ILE A 29 7.62 -5.45 -9.80
N VAL A 30 8.72 -4.95 -10.37
CA VAL A 30 8.89 -3.52 -10.67
C VAL A 30 7.87 -3.06 -11.70
N THR A 31 7.57 -3.88 -12.72
CA THR A 31 6.54 -3.55 -13.72
C THR A 31 5.17 -3.42 -13.08
N THR A 32 4.80 -4.33 -12.18
CA THR A 32 3.53 -4.26 -11.43
C THR A 32 3.49 -3.02 -10.54
N MET A 33 4.53 -2.76 -9.75
CA MET A 33 4.62 -1.58 -8.88
C MET A 33 4.48 -0.27 -9.66
N VAL A 34 5.22 -0.12 -10.76
CA VAL A 34 5.17 1.08 -11.60
C VAL A 34 3.79 1.22 -12.28
N SER A 35 3.20 0.12 -12.73
CA SER A 35 1.86 0.12 -13.33
C SER A 35 0.77 0.52 -12.32
N ASP A 36 0.85 0.02 -11.08
CA ASP A 36 -0.06 0.40 -10.01
C ASP A 36 0.08 1.89 -9.68
N LEU A 37 1.32 2.41 -9.60
CA LEU A 37 1.56 3.85 -9.41
C LEU A 37 0.94 4.69 -10.54
N MET A 38 1.02 4.24 -11.80
CA MET A 38 0.40 4.91 -12.95
C MET A 38 -1.13 4.96 -12.85
N LEU A 39 -1.75 3.86 -12.38
CA LEU A 39 -3.20 3.72 -12.29
C LEU A 39 -3.78 4.45 -11.06
N GLU A 40 -3.08 4.46 -9.94
CA GLU A 40 -3.56 5.04 -8.70
C GLU A 40 -3.68 6.58 -8.75
N SER A 41 -2.66 7.25 -9.28
CA SER A 41 -2.64 8.71 -9.37
C SER A 41 -1.63 9.24 -10.37
N SER A 42 -2.04 10.25 -11.15
CA SER A 42 -1.14 11.02 -12.02
C SER A 42 -0.14 11.91 -11.28
N ALA A 43 -0.25 12.01 -9.96
CA ALA A 43 0.69 12.73 -9.09
C ALA A 43 1.82 11.83 -8.58
N ASN A 44 1.73 10.52 -8.77
CA ASN A 44 2.77 9.59 -8.38
C ASN A 44 4.00 9.77 -9.27
N GLU A 45 5.18 9.65 -8.68
CA GLU A 45 6.46 9.78 -9.36
C GLU A 45 7.37 8.65 -8.88
N VAL A 46 8.26 8.19 -9.74
CA VAL A 46 9.14 7.05 -9.51
C VAL A 46 10.52 7.33 -10.11
N CYS A 47 11.54 6.72 -9.52
CA CYS A 47 12.87 6.59 -10.12
C CYS A 47 13.24 5.11 -10.09
N VAL A 48 13.81 4.59 -11.19
CA VAL A 48 14.22 3.18 -11.28
C VAL A 48 15.71 3.14 -11.59
N LEU A 49 16.49 2.70 -10.62
CA LEU A 49 17.93 2.50 -10.73
C LEU A 49 18.24 1.01 -10.92
N VAL A 50 19.10 0.71 -11.88
CA VAL A 50 19.65 -0.63 -12.13
C VAL A 50 21.12 -0.59 -11.76
N LEU A 51 21.52 -1.52 -10.89
CA LEU A 51 22.90 -1.66 -10.41
C LEU A 51 23.67 -2.66 -11.28
N LYS A 52 24.99 -2.58 -11.27
CA LYS A 52 25.90 -3.44 -12.04
C LYS A 52 25.57 -3.46 -13.54
N THR A 53 25.40 -2.28 -14.12
CA THR A 53 25.22 -2.10 -15.57
C THR A 53 26.56 -1.89 -16.28
N ARG A 54 26.63 -2.29 -17.56
CA ARG A 54 27.83 -2.06 -18.40
C ARG A 54 28.13 -0.58 -18.57
N GLU A 55 27.08 0.23 -18.68
CA GLU A 55 27.16 1.68 -18.80
C GLU A 55 26.86 2.35 -17.46
N THR A 56 27.26 3.61 -17.32
CA THR A 56 26.91 4.45 -16.19
C THR A 56 26.09 5.62 -16.71
N SER A 57 24.86 5.79 -16.22
CA SER A 57 23.98 6.88 -16.63
C SER A 57 23.05 7.24 -15.48
N HIS A 58 23.22 8.41 -14.88
CA HIS A 58 22.37 8.88 -13.77
C HIS A 58 22.38 10.40 -13.66
N HIS A 59 21.48 10.95 -12.85
CA HIS A 59 21.29 12.41 -12.72
C HIS A 59 22.53 13.16 -12.22
N LYS A 60 23.38 12.56 -11.39
CA LYS A 60 24.65 13.18 -10.96
C LYS A 60 25.71 13.33 -12.06
N LEU A 61 25.68 12.51 -13.11
CA LEU A 61 26.60 12.65 -14.26
C LEU A 61 26.27 13.90 -15.08
N ALA A 62 24.99 14.17 -15.31
CA ALA A 62 24.53 15.35 -16.04
C ALA A 62 24.88 16.67 -15.31
N ALA A 63 24.86 16.67 -13.98
CA ALA A 63 25.24 17.83 -13.17
C ALA A 63 26.75 18.11 -13.15
N ALA A 64 27.58 17.12 -13.48
CA ALA A 64 29.04 17.25 -13.47
C ALA A 64 29.63 17.91 -14.73
N GLY A 65 28.83 18.15 -15.78
CA GLY A 65 29.30 18.84 -16.99
C GLY A 65 30.44 18.12 -17.73
N CYS A 66 30.54 16.80 -17.58
CA CYS A 66 31.62 16.00 -18.14
C CYS A 66 31.36 15.67 -19.61
N ASP A 67 31.74 16.57 -20.51
CA ASP A 67 32.21 16.19 -21.85
C ASP A 67 33.65 15.67 -21.67
N LEU A 68 33.82 14.39 -21.35
CA LEU A 68 35.15 13.78 -21.17
C LEU A 68 35.38 12.71 -22.24
N ASP A 69 36.51 12.84 -22.94
CA ASP A 69 36.97 11.90 -23.96
C ASP A 69 37.16 10.48 -23.38
N GLU A 70 36.90 9.46 -24.21
CA GLU A 70 36.76 8.03 -23.87
C GLU A 70 37.93 7.38 -23.10
N GLU A 71 39.10 8.03 -23.02
CA GLU A 71 40.33 7.42 -22.49
C GLU A 71 40.64 7.73 -21.00
N GLN A 72 39.80 8.51 -20.30
CA GLN A 72 40.03 8.89 -18.87
C GLN A 72 38.89 8.48 -17.91
N MET A 73 37.99 7.59 -18.36
CA MET A 73 36.70 7.29 -17.72
C MET A 73 36.74 6.49 -16.40
N ASP A 74 37.77 5.68 -16.10
CA ASP A 74 37.62 4.60 -15.11
C ASP A 74 37.88 4.97 -13.63
N ALA A 75 38.46 6.14 -13.33
CA ALA A 75 38.82 6.50 -11.94
C ALA A 75 38.13 7.75 -11.37
N SER A 76 37.40 8.51 -12.20
CA SER A 76 36.84 9.81 -11.81
C SER A 76 35.31 9.89 -11.87
N VAL A 77 34.63 8.82 -12.32
CA VAL A 77 33.17 8.82 -12.45
C VAL A 77 32.54 8.48 -11.09
N PRO A 78 31.76 9.39 -10.48
CA PRO A 78 31.08 9.09 -9.23
C PRO A 78 29.98 8.04 -9.48
N PHE A 79 29.94 7.00 -8.64
CA PHE A 79 28.95 5.90 -8.70
C PHE A 79 28.94 5.13 -10.04
N PRO A 80 30.07 4.47 -10.42
CA PRO A 80 30.17 3.75 -11.68
C PRO A 80 29.20 2.56 -11.75
N ASN A 81 28.85 2.16 -12.98
CA ASN A 81 28.02 0.98 -13.29
C ASN A 81 26.61 1.03 -12.69
N LEU A 82 26.06 2.24 -12.55
CA LEU A 82 24.67 2.51 -12.18
C LEU A 82 23.93 3.17 -13.34
N THR A 83 22.75 2.66 -13.67
CA THR A 83 21.88 3.22 -14.72
C THR A 83 20.51 3.62 -14.18
N ASP A 84 20.11 4.86 -14.44
CA ASP A 84 18.80 5.43 -14.18
C ASP A 84 17.90 5.32 -15.42
N LEU A 85 16.90 4.44 -15.35
CA LEU A 85 15.96 4.21 -16.47
C LEU A 85 14.96 5.37 -16.65
N THR A 86 14.80 6.21 -15.63
CA THR A 86 13.87 7.33 -15.59
C THR A 86 14.39 8.62 -16.23
N ASN A 87 15.58 8.58 -16.83
CA ASN A 87 16.22 9.71 -17.52
C ASN A 87 16.28 10.96 -16.63
N HIS A 88 17.11 10.92 -15.59
CA HIS A 88 17.45 12.03 -14.69
C HIS A 88 16.50 12.20 -13.49
N GLY A 89 16.37 11.16 -12.68
CA GLY A 89 15.80 11.20 -11.33
C GLY A 89 14.31 10.87 -11.26
N VAL A 90 13.65 11.37 -10.22
CA VAL A 90 12.25 11.03 -9.90
C VAL A 90 11.29 11.75 -10.85
N THR A 91 10.63 10.99 -11.72
CA THR A 91 9.73 11.50 -12.76
C THR A 91 8.40 10.75 -12.78
N LYS A 92 7.42 11.24 -13.56
CA LYS A 92 6.14 10.54 -13.70
C LYS A 92 6.32 9.24 -14.48
N PRO A 93 5.77 8.11 -13.99
CA PRO A 93 5.89 6.85 -14.69
C PRO A 93 5.20 6.90 -16.07
N SER A 94 5.85 6.28 -17.06
CA SER A 94 5.40 6.27 -18.45
C SER A 94 5.41 4.85 -19.02
N ALA A 95 4.67 4.63 -20.12
CA ALA A 95 4.72 3.35 -20.84
C ALA A 95 6.13 3.04 -21.38
N ASP A 96 6.92 4.07 -21.69
CA ASP A 96 8.30 3.91 -22.14
C ASP A 96 9.20 3.38 -21.01
N LEU A 97 8.98 3.82 -19.76
CA LEU A 97 9.69 3.27 -18.61
C LEU A 97 9.43 1.77 -18.44
N LEU A 98 8.18 1.33 -18.60
CA LEU A 98 7.81 -0.10 -18.53
C LEU A 98 8.54 -0.92 -19.61
N ARG A 99 8.65 -0.38 -20.84
CA ARG A 99 9.41 -1.01 -21.92
C ARG A 99 10.90 -1.09 -21.58
N LYS A 100 11.48 -0.03 -21.03
CA LYS A 100 12.88 -0.03 -20.58
C LYS A 100 13.14 -1.10 -19.51
N ILE A 101 12.25 -1.22 -18.51
CA ILE A 101 12.35 -2.24 -17.45
C ILE A 101 12.34 -3.66 -18.04
N GLN A 102 11.45 -3.93 -19.01
CA GLN A 102 11.39 -5.24 -19.67
C GLN A 102 12.67 -5.58 -20.44
N ASN A 103 13.29 -4.57 -21.05
CA ASN A 103 14.50 -4.70 -21.85
C ASN A 103 15.81 -4.80 -21.03
N VAL A 104 15.77 -4.67 -19.70
CA VAL A 104 16.96 -4.85 -18.84
C VAL A 104 17.53 -6.26 -19.04
N GLN A 105 18.85 -6.39 -19.19
CA GLN A 105 19.50 -7.69 -19.40
C GLN A 105 20.40 -8.04 -18.22
N SER A 106 20.54 -9.34 -17.94
CA SER A 106 21.53 -9.83 -16.99
C SER A 106 22.93 -9.76 -17.60
N VAL A 107 23.90 -9.47 -16.75
CA VAL A 107 25.33 -9.53 -17.07
C VAL A 107 25.86 -10.91 -16.67
N SER A 108 26.94 -11.40 -17.31
CA SER A 108 27.57 -12.67 -16.92
C SER A 108 28.23 -12.55 -15.54
N GLU A 109 28.35 -13.63 -14.77
CA GLU A 109 28.96 -13.58 -13.40
C GLU A 109 30.39 -13.01 -13.39
N GLN A 110 31.16 -13.32 -14.44
CA GLN A 110 32.53 -12.84 -14.61
C GLN A 110 32.57 -11.33 -14.86
N GLU A 111 31.68 -10.82 -15.70
CA GLU A 111 31.52 -9.38 -15.92
C GLU A 111 30.99 -8.70 -14.65
N ALA A 112 29.99 -9.28 -13.97
CA ALA A 112 29.37 -8.69 -12.78
C ALA A 112 30.33 -8.53 -11.59
N SER A 113 31.34 -9.40 -11.50
CA SER A 113 32.42 -9.30 -10.51
C SER A 113 33.42 -8.18 -10.81
N ALA A 114 33.54 -7.76 -12.08
CA ALA A 114 34.41 -6.65 -12.50
C ALA A 114 33.73 -5.28 -12.38
N LEU A 115 32.39 -5.24 -12.38
CA LEU A 115 31.61 -4.00 -12.23
C LEU A 115 31.59 -3.53 -10.77
N ARG A 116 31.78 -2.22 -10.56
CA ARG A 116 31.96 -1.58 -9.24
C ARG A 116 30.69 -0.97 -8.63
N GLY A 117 29.55 -1.07 -9.31
CA GLY A 117 28.29 -0.45 -8.85
C GLY A 117 27.60 -1.28 -7.76
N ASP A 118 27.67 -0.80 -6.52
CA ASP A 118 27.16 -1.51 -5.35
C ASP A 118 25.76 -1.02 -4.88
N VAL A 119 25.14 -1.79 -3.98
CA VAL A 119 23.82 -1.46 -3.40
C VAL A 119 23.86 -0.18 -2.57
N CYS A 120 24.97 0.08 -1.86
CA CYS A 120 25.14 1.30 -1.07
C CYS A 120 25.24 2.54 -1.96
N ASP A 121 26.00 2.47 -3.06
CA ASP A 121 26.07 3.54 -4.07
C ASP A 121 24.70 3.82 -4.69
N GLY A 122 23.97 2.75 -5.04
CA GLY A 122 22.60 2.84 -5.50
C GLY A 122 21.67 3.51 -4.48
N LEU A 123 21.83 3.22 -3.20
CA LEU A 123 21.05 3.83 -2.12
C LEU A 123 21.36 5.32 -1.94
N ILE A 124 22.64 5.71 -2.01
CA ILE A 124 23.07 7.11 -1.94
C ILE A 124 22.48 7.89 -3.13
N LEU A 125 22.61 7.34 -4.33
CA LEU A 125 22.09 7.95 -5.56
C LEU A 125 20.55 8.07 -5.53
N ALA A 126 19.85 7.04 -5.05
CA ALA A 126 18.40 7.07 -4.87
C ALA A 126 17.95 8.11 -3.85
N ALA A 127 18.64 8.19 -2.70
CA ALA A 127 18.34 9.15 -1.65
C ALA A 127 18.51 10.60 -2.13
N ASP A 128 19.55 10.85 -2.92
CA ASP A 128 19.81 12.14 -3.52
C ASP A 128 18.75 12.53 -4.57
N ALA A 129 18.43 11.64 -5.52
CA ALA A 129 17.38 11.87 -6.51
C ALA A 129 16.02 12.17 -5.82
N LEU A 130 15.74 11.45 -4.74
CA LEU A 130 14.53 11.63 -3.95
C LEU A 130 14.53 12.97 -3.21
N TYR A 131 15.65 13.37 -2.61
CA TYR A 131 15.80 14.65 -1.94
C TYR A 131 15.62 15.82 -2.92
N GLU A 132 16.34 15.81 -4.05
CA GLU A 132 16.26 16.87 -5.07
C GLU A 132 14.81 17.09 -5.54
N ARG A 133 14.05 16.00 -5.76
CA ARG A 133 12.68 16.12 -6.24
C ARG A 133 11.69 16.54 -5.17
N THR A 134 11.87 16.09 -3.93
CA THR A 134 10.85 16.14 -2.88
C THR A 134 11.15 17.10 -1.73
N HIS A 135 12.34 17.70 -1.68
CA HIS A 135 12.67 18.71 -0.67
C HIS A 135 11.67 19.89 -0.72
N GLY A 136 11.17 20.30 0.44
CA GLY A 136 10.15 21.35 0.56
C GLY A 136 8.75 20.97 0.05
N LYS A 137 8.53 19.74 -0.44
CA LYS A 137 7.24 19.27 -0.94
C LYS A 137 6.66 18.16 -0.07
N LYS A 138 5.33 18.01 -0.11
CA LYS A 138 4.61 16.99 0.64
C LYS A 138 4.50 15.70 -0.19
N TYR A 139 5.43 14.79 0.03
CA TYR A 139 5.42 13.44 -0.55
C TYR A 139 5.42 12.39 0.55
N GLN A 140 4.84 11.23 0.25
CA GLN A 140 5.20 10.00 0.95
C GLN A 140 6.37 9.39 0.19
N ARG A 141 7.43 9.05 0.93
CA ARG A 141 8.71 8.64 0.36
C ARG A 141 9.00 7.19 0.72
N GLN A 142 9.42 6.40 -0.25
CA GLN A 142 9.80 5.02 -0.04
C GLN A 142 10.88 4.64 -1.07
N ILE A 143 11.89 3.91 -0.61
CA ILE A 143 12.90 3.28 -1.46
C ILE A 143 12.70 1.77 -1.35
N VAL A 144 12.67 1.08 -2.48
CA VAL A 144 12.53 -0.38 -2.55
C VAL A 144 13.76 -0.95 -3.24
N ILE A 145 14.50 -1.81 -2.53
CA ILE A 145 15.68 -2.52 -3.05
C ILE A 145 15.27 -3.94 -3.38
N LEU A 146 15.50 -4.39 -4.61
CA LEU A 146 15.31 -5.77 -5.04
C LEU A 146 16.69 -6.40 -5.26
N THR A 147 17.03 -7.44 -4.50
CA THR A 147 18.36 -8.06 -4.57
C THR A 147 18.33 -9.51 -4.10
N ASP A 148 19.26 -10.32 -4.61
CA ASP A 148 19.56 -11.67 -4.10
C ASP A 148 20.79 -11.70 -3.17
N ALA A 149 21.40 -10.53 -2.91
CA ALA A 149 22.58 -10.35 -2.07
C ALA A 149 23.80 -11.21 -2.48
N GLU A 150 23.91 -11.63 -3.74
CA GLU A 150 25.02 -12.48 -4.20
C GLU A 150 26.33 -11.72 -4.45
N HIS A 151 26.25 -10.42 -4.74
CA HIS A 151 27.41 -9.59 -5.02
C HIS A 151 27.96 -8.93 -3.76
N ASP A 152 29.28 -8.72 -3.71
CA ASP A 152 29.95 -7.97 -2.65
C ASP A 152 29.36 -6.57 -2.47
N ILE A 153 29.38 -6.09 -1.22
CA ILE A 153 28.95 -4.74 -0.87
C ILE A 153 30.10 -4.07 -0.13
N VAL A 154 30.59 -2.97 -0.70
CA VAL A 154 31.52 -2.06 -0.03
C VAL A 154 30.72 -0.97 0.66
N VAL A 155 30.95 -0.79 1.96
CA VAL A 155 30.27 0.22 2.76
C VAL A 155 31.29 1.22 3.25
N GLU A 156 31.12 2.49 2.86
CA GLU A 156 31.76 3.60 3.56
C GLU A 156 30.86 4.03 4.73
N ASP A 157 31.31 3.79 5.95
CA ASP A 157 30.49 3.92 7.16
C ASP A 157 29.96 5.36 7.35
N SER A 158 30.79 6.36 7.09
CA SER A 158 30.46 7.79 7.26
C SER A 158 29.34 8.23 6.32
N GLN A 159 29.46 7.92 5.02
CA GLN A 159 28.49 8.31 4.01
C GLN A 159 27.17 7.55 4.16
N THR A 160 27.25 6.25 4.43
CA THR A 160 26.08 5.39 4.57
C THR A 160 25.24 5.81 5.79
N LEU A 161 25.88 6.13 6.93
CA LEU A 161 25.17 6.63 8.11
C LEU A 161 24.51 7.98 7.84
N LEU A 162 25.20 8.90 7.16
CA LEU A 162 24.64 10.21 6.80
C LEU A 162 23.39 10.06 5.92
N VAL A 163 23.41 9.13 4.95
CA VAL A 163 22.24 8.85 4.11
C VAL A 163 21.11 8.23 4.92
N VAL A 164 21.38 7.29 5.83
CA VAL A 164 20.35 6.72 6.71
C VAL A 164 19.69 7.80 7.57
N ASP A 165 20.46 8.73 8.13
CA ASP A 165 19.94 9.85 8.91
C ASP A 165 19.14 10.83 8.03
N ALA A 166 19.58 11.08 6.79
CA ALA A 166 18.82 11.86 5.83
C ALA A 166 17.48 11.20 5.46
N LEU A 167 17.46 9.89 5.25
CA LEU A 167 16.23 9.12 4.97
C LEU A 167 15.26 9.20 6.16
N ARG A 168 15.76 9.10 7.40
CA ARG A 168 14.97 9.29 8.63
C ARG A 168 14.37 10.68 8.71
N ALA A 169 15.18 11.72 8.46
CA ALA A 169 14.72 13.11 8.49
C ALA A 169 13.65 13.39 7.42
N MET A 170 13.71 12.68 6.29
CA MET A 170 12.72 12.75 5.21
C MET A 170 11.47 11.89 5.43
N ASP A 171 11.36 11.13 6.53
CA ASP A 171 10.31 10.12 6.76
C ASP A 171 10.21 9.14 5.57
N CYS A 172 11.38 8.71 5.07
CA CYS A 172 11.51 7.76 3.97
C CYS A 172 11.75 6.35 4.51
N ARG A 173 10.89 5.40 4.10
CA ARG A 173 11.01 3.99 4.49
C ARG A 173 11.83 3.21 3.47
N LEU A 174 12.74 2.37 3.95
CA LEU A 174 13.50 1.43 3.10
C LEU A 174 12.89 0.03 3.16
N GLN A 175 12.41 -0.47 2.02
CA GLN A 175 11.94 -1.85 1.89
C GLN A 175 12.97 -2.66 1.12
N VAL A 176 13.39 -3.80 1.67
CA VAL A 176 14.29 -4.74 1.01
C VAL A 176 13.48 -5.97 0.60
N VAL A 177 13.48 -6.27 -0.69
CA VAL A 177 12.87 -7.45 -1.28
C VAL A 177 14.00 -8.40 -1.66
N GLY A 178 14.22 -9.38 -0.79
CA GLY A 178 15.29 -10.34 -0.90
C GLY A 178 14.84 -11.60 -1.64
N PHE A 179 15.48 -11.92 -2.76
CA PHE A 179 15.31 -13.23 -3.41
C PHE A 179 16.17 -14.26 -2.70
N ASP A 180 15.56 -15.38 -2.29
CA ASP A 180 16.23 -16.45 -1.54
C ASP A 180 16.82 -16.01 -0.19
N PHE A 181 16.18 -15.04 0.47
CA PHE A 181 16.49 -14.68 1.86
C PHE A 181 15.80 -15.67 2.80
N LEU A 182 16.39 -15.91 3.97
CA LEU A 182 15.85 -16.86 4.95
C LEU A 182 14.75 -16.27 5.83
N LEU A 183 14.79 -14.96 6.08
CA LEU A 183 13.95 -14.30 7.09
C LEU A 183 13.28 -13.04 6.52
N SER A 184 12.01 -12.84 6.89
CA SER A 184 11.30 -11.58 6.71
C SER A 184 11.19 -10.84 8.05
N ALA A 185 11.36 -9.52 8.04
CA ALA A 185 11.30 -8.67 9.21
C ALA A 185 10.57 -7.36 8.90
N SER A 186 9.86 -6.78 9.87
CA SER A 186 9.16 -5.50 9.69
C SER A 186 9.35 -4.63 10.92
N TYR A 187 9.76 -3.38 10.71
CA TYR A 187 10.15 -2.45 11.75
C TYR A 187 9.24 -1.21 11.69
N GLU A 188 8.22 -1.13 12.56
CA GLU A 188 7.27 0.00 12.55
C GLU A 188 7.88 1.34 12.99
N GLN A 189 9.03 1.31 13.68
CA GLN A 189 9.74 2.50 14.16
C GLN A 189 11.24 2.38 13.85
N PRO A 190 11.89 3.48 13.40
CA PRO A 190 13.33 3.59 13.29
C PRO A 190 14.03 3.26 14.62
N MET A 191 15.16 2.56 14.56
CA MET A 191 16.04 2.36 15.72
C MET A 191 16.48 3.70 16.34
N GLU A 192 16.59 3.79 17.68
CA GLU A 192 17.01 5.02 18.36
C GLU A 192 18.38 5.52 17.86
N ALA A 193 18.54 6.84 17.73
CA ALA A 193 19.76 7.47 17.19
C ALA A 193 21.02 7.19 18.05
N SER A 194 20.85 6.83 19.31
CA SER A 194 21.92 6.51 20.27
C SER A 194 22.63 5.17 20.00
N SER A 195 22.08 4.29 19.15
CA SER A 195 22.63 2.96 18.83
C SER A 195 23.06 2.80 17.37
N LEU A 196 23.35 3.90 16.67
CA LEU A 196 23.80 3.89 15.28
C LEU A 196 25.25 3.36 15.17
N SER A 197 25.41 2.04 15.02
CA SER A 197 26.64 1.43 14.52
C SER A 197 26.33 0.55 13.30
N LEU A 198 27.17 0.58 12.27
CA LEU A 198 27.09 -0.39 11.16
C LEU A 198 27.88 -1.66 11.46
N ASN A 199 28.75 -1.62 12.46
CA ASN A 199 29.54 -2.76 12.91
C ASN A 199 28.66 -3.74 13.72
N THR A 200 28.47 -4.95 13.19
CA THR A 200 27.66 -6.03 13.77
C THR A 200 28.34 -6.75 14.95
N ASN A 201 29.56 -6.35 15.33
CA ASN A 201 30.37 -7.01 16.37
C ASN A 201 30.46 -6.26 17.72
N ALA A 202 29.56 -5.33 18.04
CA ALA A 202 29.54 -4.71 19.36
C ALA A 202 29.08 -5.73 20.43
N PRO A 203 29.79 -5.91 21.56
CA PRO A 203 29.35 -6.80 22.62
C PRO A 203 28.00 -6.32 23.17
N LYS A 204 27.05 -7.25 23.32
CA LYS A 204 25.82 -7.02 24.10
C LYS A 204 26.22 -6.42 25.46
N PRO A 205 25.69 -5.25 25.86
CA PRO A 205 25.91 -4.77 27.22
C PRO A 205 25.33 -5.78 28.21
N ALA A 206 26.07 -5.97 29.30
CA ALA A 206 25.83 -6.98 30.32
C ALA A 206 24.40 -6.93 30.90
N LYS A 207 23.87 -8.11 31.20
CA LYS A 207 22.64 -8.30 31.97
C LYS A 207 22.74 -7.51 33.27
N THR A 208 21.92 -6.46 33.39
CA THR A 208 21.55 -5.90 34.69
C THR A 208 20.06 -6.12 34.86
N GLU A 209 19.71 -6.92 35.86
CA GLU A 209 18.33 -7.22 36.27
C GLU A 209 17.71 -6.03 37.04
N PRO A 210 16.38 -5.99 37.21
CA PRO A 210 15.57 -4.95 36.59
C PRO A 210 14.92 -3.99 37.60
N ASP A 211 14.56 -2.80 37.13
CA ASP A 211 13.37 -2.11 37.62
C ASP A 211 12.76 -1.22 36.52
N THR A 212 11.42 -1.27 36.44
CA THR A 212 10.50 -0.42 35.66
C THR A 212 10.28 -0.71 34.15
N VAL A 213 9.21 -1.47 33.91
CA VAL A 213 8.20 -1.39 32.82
C VAL A 213 8.62 -0.72 31.50
N SER A 214 8.85 -1.53 30.46
CA SER A 214 8.76 -1.10 29.06
C SER A 214 8.19 -2.22 28.17
N THR A 215 7.29 -1.82 27.27
CA THR A 215 6.35 -2.65 26.51
C THR A 215 7.02 -3.44 25.38
N LYS A 216 6.64 -4.72 25.27
CA LYS A 216 7.19 -5.76 24.38
C LYS A 216 7.10 -5.44 22.88
N ARG A 217 8.23 -5.64 22.19
CA ARG A 217 8.47 -5.63 20.73
C ARG A 217 8.78 -7.08 20.30
N LEU A 218 7.86 -7.76 19.59
CA LEU A 218 8.13 -8.81 18.58
C LEU A 218 6.80 -9.44 18.07
N LYS A 219 6.61 -9.48 16.75
CA LYS A 219 5.78 -10.50 16.08
C LYS A 219 6.70 -11.27 15.13
N LYS A 220 7.18 -12.42 15.59
CA LYS A 220 7.83 -13.44 14.76
C LYS A 220 6.72 -14.38 14.29
N SER A 221 6.52 -14.53 12.99
CA SER A 221 5.61 -15.54 12.44
C SER A 221 6.41 -16.61 11.72
N THR A 222 6.39 -17.83 12.26
CA THR A 222 6.84 -19.04 11.59
C THR A 222 5.79 -20.11 11.84
N ASP A 223 4.99 -20.42 10.83
CA ASP A 223 4.21 -21.65 10.80
C ASP A 223 5.11 -22.72 10.18
N TYR A 224 5.74 -23.56 11.00
CA TYR A 224 6.19 -24.89 10.60
C TYR A 224 6.41 -25.75 11.85
N ASP A 225 5.69 -26.85 11.89
CA ASP A 225 5.67 -27.88 12.92
C ASP A 225 6.84 -28.86 12.68
N SER A 226 7.72 -29.03 13.67
CA SER A 226 8.53 -30.24 13.83
C SER A 226 9.16 -30.32 15.22
N SER A 227 9.17 -31.54 15.73
CA SER A 227 9.40 -32.00 17.10
C SER A 227 10.80 -31.80 17.65
N GLU A 228 10.85 -31.70 18.98
CA GLU A 228 12.01 -31.65 19.87
C GLU A 228 13.01 -32.79 19.65
N THR A 229 14.30 -32.44 19.61
CA THR A 229 15.37 -33.22 20.24
C THR A 229 16.39 -32.23 20.82
N GLU A 230 16.70 -32.41 22.11
CA GLU A 230 17.80 -31.77 22.83
C GLU A 230 19.10 -32.42 22.36
N ASP A 231 20.15 -31.63 22.11
CA ASP A 231 21.53 -32.06 22.30
C ASP A 231 22.47 -30.85 22.42
N GLU A 232 23.40 -30.96 23.37
CA GLU A 232 24.36 -29.98 23.85
C GLU A 232 25.58 -29.78 22.92
N ASP A 233 26.17 -28.59 23.07
CA ASP A 233 27.59 -28.23 22.92
C ASP A 233 28.41 -28.62 21.68
N GLY A 234 28.85 -27.58 20.97
CA GLY A 234 29.88 -27.67 19.94
C GLY A 234 30.50 -26.30 19.62
N PHE A 235 31.46 -25.87 20.43
CA PHE A 235 32.38 -24.78 20.13
C PHE A 235 33.15 -25.08 18.83
N ALA A 236 32.98 -24.24 17.79
CA ALA A 236 33.77 -24.29 16.57
C ALA A 236 34.30 -22.89 16.23
N THR A 237 35.55 -22.67 16.61
CA THR A 237 36.45 -21.59 16.21
C THR A 237 36.80 -21.60 14.70
N CYS A 238 37.27 -20.45 14.22
CA CYS A 238 38.07 -20.20 13.00
C CYS A 238 37.25 -20.08 11.68
N THR A 239 37.54 -19.17 10.73
CA THR A 239 38.86 -18.73 10.24
C THR A 239 38.79 -17.41 9.43
N GLN A 240 39.78 -16.54 9.70
CA GLN A 240 40.53 -15.67 8.77
C GLN A 240 39.79 -14.64 7.91
N LYS A 241 39.88 -13.37 8.37
CA LYS A 241 39.89 -12.20 7.50
C LYS A 241 41.11 -12.27 6.58
N THR A 242 40.91 -12.32 5.28
CA THR A 242 41.90 -11.82 4.32
C THR A 242 41.80 -10.30 4.35
N GLU A 243 42.70 -9.66 5.10
CA GLU A 243 42.98 -8.24 4.93
C GLU A 243 43.53 -8.05 3.52
N LEU A 244 42.75 -7.40 2.65
CA LEU A 244 43.29 -6.81 1.43
C LEU A 244 43.94 -5.49 1.81
N ASP A 245 45.26 -5.48 1.69
CA ASP A 245 46.15 -4.36 1.88
C ASP A 245 45.95 -3.33 0.75
N ARG A 246 45.41 -2.15 1.08
CA ARG A 246 45.73 -0.80 0.52
C ARG A 246 44.76 0.30 1.04
N ASN A 247 45.20 1.01 2.09
CA ASN A 247 45.03 2.46 2.32
C ASN A 247 43.65 3.14 2.10
N ASP A 248 42.60 2.77 2.85
CA ASP A 248 41.59 3.77 3.27
C ASP A 248 40.86 3.32 4.57
N PRO A 249 40.99 4.04 5.70
CA PRO A 249 40.55 3.56 7.03
C PRO A 249 39.03 3.65 7.30
N GLY A 250 38.18 3.62 6.27
CA GLY A 250 36.73 3.85 6.40
C GLY A 250 35.80 2.94 5.59
N GLN A 251 36.33 1.97 4.85
CA GLN A 251 35.55 1.06 4.01
C GLN A 251 35.49 -0.35 4.61
N ILE A 252 34.27 -0.90 4.74
CA ILE A 252 34.00 -2.25 5.22
C ILE A 252 33.47 -3.09 4.06
N LEU A 253 34.13 -4.22 3.79
CA LEU A 253 33.72 -5.18 2.77
C LEU A 253 32.87 -6.31 3.38
N TYR A 254 31.70 -6.54 2.82
CA TYR A 254 30.80 -7.64 3.18
C TYR A 254 30.87 -8.75 2.12
N SER A 255 31.60 -9.84 2.42
CA SER A 255 31.93 -10.90 1.46
C SER A 255 31.05 -12.16 1.53
N THR A 256 30.34 -12.39 2.63
CA THR A 256 29.42 -13.52 2.74
C THR A 256 27.98 -13.07 2.50
N LYS A 257 27.16 -13.93 1.88
CA LYS A 257 25.75 -13.64 1.63
C LYS A 257 24.99 -13.35 2.93
N GLU A 258 25.27 -14.09 4.00
CA GLU A 258 24.65 -13.90 5.31
C GLU A 258 24.96 -12.53 5.90
N ASP A 259 26.21 -12.07 5.83
CA ASP A 259 26.60 -10.75 6.34
C ASP A 259 25.93 -9.61 5.54
N ARG A 260 25.76 -9.80 4.22
CA ARG A 260 25.05 -8.84 3.36
C ARG A 260 23.56 -8.79 3.65
N GLU A 261 22.91 -9.93 3.87
CA GLU A 261 21.51 -9.99 4.30
C GLU A 261 21.30 -9.30 5.66
N GLN A 262 22.25 -9.48 6.59
CA GLN A 262 22.23 -8.80 7.89
C GLN A 262 22.44 -7.29 7.76
N LEU A 263 23.36 -6.84 6.89
CA LEU A 263 23.56 -5.42 6.60
C LEU A 263 22.28 -4.77 6.07
N LEU A 264 21.65 -5.37 5.06
CA LEU A 264 20.41 -4.87 4.47
C LEU A 264 19.27 -4.84 5.51
N SER A 265 19.22 -5.85 6.38
CA SER A 265 18.27 -5.89 7.50
C SER A 265 18.51 -4.77 8.52
N SER A 266 19.76 -4.47 8.84
CA SER A 266 20.15 -3.37 9.72
C SER A 266 19.79 -2.00 9.13
N LEU A 267 20.00 -1.80 7.82
CA LEU A 267 19.60 -0.57 7.12
C LEU A 267 18.07 -0.38 7.12
N ALA A 268 17.31 -1.44 6.87
CA ALA A 268 15.86 -1.42 6.97
C ALA A 268 15.37 -1.14 8.40
N GLU A 269 15.98 -1.75 9.42
CA GLU A 269 15.64 -1.46 10.82
C GLU A 269 15.94 -0.01 11.19
N LYS A 270 17.07 0.52 10.74
CA LYS A 270 17.44 1.90 11.01
C LYS A 270 16.43 2.87 10.41
N THR A 271 15.89 2.64 9.22
CA THR A 271 14.92 3.56 8.59
C THR A 271 13.47 3.32 9.01
N GLY A 272 13.17 2.27 9.80
CA GLY A 272 11.79 1.89 10.14
C GLY A 272 11.04 1.30 8.95
N GLY A 273 11.74 0.49 8.15
CA GLY A 273 11.23 -0.20 6.98
C GLY A 273 11.02 -1.70 7.21
N ASP A 274 11.11 -2.49 6.15
CA ASP A 274 10.85 -3.93 6.19
C ASP A 274 11.73 -4.71 5.21
N VAL A 275 12.00 -5.97 5.56
CA VAL A 275 12.69 -6.96 4.74
C VAL A 275 11.69 -8.06 4.42
N MET A 276 11.48 -8.32 3.14
CA MET A 276 10.60 -9.37 2.64
C MET A 276 11.44 -10.41 1.91
N ALA A 277 11.46 -11.62 2.46
CA ALA A 277 12.00 -12.79 1.78
C ALA A 277 10.96 -13.29 0.78
N VAL A 278 11.31 -13.27 -0.50
CA VAL A 278 10.41 -13.65 -1.59
C VAL A 278 10.81 -15.01 -2.14
N SER A 279 9.89 -15.96 -2.03
CA SER A 279 9.98 -17.31 -2.61
C SER A 279 8.81 -17.62 -3.55
N THR A 280 7.68 -16.90 -3.42
CA THR A 280 6.43 -17.20 -4.16
C THR A 280 5.86 -15.95 -4.83
N LEU A 281 5.21 -16.11 -5.99
CA LEU A 281 4.49 -15.04 -6.71
C LEU A 281 3.45 -14.31 -5.83
N ARG A 282 2.85 -14.98 -4.84
CA ARG A 282 1.94 -14.36 -3.87
C ARG A 282 2.64 -13.41 -2.89
N GLN A 283 3.91 -13.63 -2.59
CA GLN A 283 4.73 -12.73 -1.78
C GLN A 283 5.22 -11.56 -2.65
N ILE A 284 5.52 -11.80 -3.93
CA ILE A 284 5.75 -10.77 -4.96
C ILE A 284 4.58 -9.78 -5.02
N LEU A 285 3.33 -10.27 -5.12
CA LEU A 285 2.14 -9.43 -5.10
C LEU A 285 1.87 -8.73 -3.75
N GLN A 286 2.59 -9.10 -2.68
CA GLN A 286 2.52 -8.43 -1.38
C GLN A 286 3.57 -7.34 -1.20
N VAL A 287 4.51 -7.18 -2.14
CA VAL A 287 5.55 -6.14 -2.12
C VAL A 287 4.91 -4.74 -2.07
N ASP A 288 3.65 -4.57 -2.47
CA ASP A 288 2.88 -3.31 -2.41
C ASP A 288 2.28 -2.92 -1.05
N LYS A 289 3.00 -3.12 0.06
CA LYS A 289 2.59 -2.60 1.38
C LYS A 289 3.11 -1.20 1.71
N GLY A 290 3.46 -0.44 0.67
CA GLY A 290 3.64 1.02 0.71
C GLY A 290 2.34 1.82 0.62
N ARG A 291 1.18 1.17 0.43
CA ARG A 291 -0.13 1.83 0.44
C ARG A 291 -0.41 2.42 1.83
N SER A 292 0.06 3.65 2.07
CA SER A 292 -0.53 4.46 3.12
C SER A 292 -1.94 4.76 2.66
N LEU A 293 -2.88 4.00 3.21
CA LEU A 293 -4.30 4.29 3.10
C LEU A 293 -4.45 5.79 3.35
N LYS A 294 -4.82 6.58 2.32
CA LYS A 294 -5.10 8.03 2.44
C LYS A 294 -5.78 8.23 3.77
N LYS A 295 -5.13 8.91 4.74
CA LYS A 295 -5.54 8.94 6.16
C LYS A 295 -7.07 8.89 6.24
N ALA A 296 -7.61 7.70 6.54
CA ALA A 296 -9.02 7.46 6.27
C ALA A 296 -9.83 8.53 7.02
N THR A 297 -10.75 9.17 6.29
CA THR A 297 -11.38 10.41 6.76
C THR A 297 -12.17 10.12 8.04
N LYS A 298 -11.64 10.58 9.17
CA LYS A 298 -12.29 10.46 10.48
C LYS A 298 -13.43 11.45 10.55
N ARG A 299 -14.67 10.96 10.62
CA ARG A 299 -15.85 11.81 10.79
C ARG A 299 -16.12 12.03 12.27
N LYS A 300 -16.33 13.28 12.67
CA LYS A 300 -16.79 13.62 14.03
C LYS A 300 -18.27 13.30 14.12
N ILE A 301 -18.65 12.49 15.09
CA ILE A 301 -20.04 12.13 15.38
C ILE A 301 -20.29 12.18 16.89
N GLU A 302 -21.54 12.31 17.31
CA GLU A 302 -21.93 12.19 18.73
C GLU A 302 -22.31 10.76 19.08
N LEU A 303 -21.69 10.16 20.09
CA LEU A 303 -22.13 8.89 20.68
C LEU A 303 -23.05 9.17 21.87
N ARG A 304 -24.31 8.78 21.76
CA ARG A 304 -25.35 8.88 22.81
C ARG A 304 -25.51 7.51 23.44
N ILE A 305 -24.99 7.34 24.65
CA ILE A 305 -25.03 6.06 25.38
C ILE A 305 -26.35 5.92 26.15
N ALA A 306 -26.78 7.01 26.79
CA ALA A 306 -27.99 7.11 27.58
C ALA A 306 -28.41 8.58 27.64
N PRO A 307 -29.64 8.91 28.08
CA PRO A 307 -30.05 10.29 28.32
C PRO A 307 -29.03 11.02 29.22
N GLY A 308 -28.45 12.12 28.73
CA GLY A 308 -27.42 12.89 29.44
C GLY A 308 -25.97 12.38 29.30
N ILE A 309 -25.75 11.21 28.69
CA ILE A 309 -24.40 10.66 28.41
C ILE A 309 -24.13 10.76 26.91
N VAL A 310 -23.59 11.91 26.50
CA VAL A 310 -23.21 12.20 25.10
C VAL A 310 -21.71 12.46 25.02
N LEU A 311 -21.04 11.77 24.10
CA LEU A 311 -19.60 11.84 23.91
C LEU A 311 -19.24 12.20 22.47
N PRO A 312 -18.32 13.15 22.23
CA PRO A 312 -17.79 13.38 20.91
C PRO A 312 -16.83 12.24 20.54
N VAL A 313 -17.11 11.55 19.43
CA VAL A 313 -16.30 10.43 18.95
C VAL A 313 -15.90 10.62 17.50
N ARG A 314 -14.91 9.85 17.05
CA ARG A 314 -14.50 9.77 15.64
C ARG A 314 -14.86 8.42 15.08
N SER A 315 -15.58 8.44 13.96
CA SER A 315 -15.92 7.26 13.15
C SER A 315 -14.99 7.15 11.96
N LEU A 316 -14.49 5.94 11.70
CA LEU A 316 -13.55 5.61 10.64
C LEU A 316 -14.05 4.40 9.87
N LYS A 317 -14.24 4.53 8.55
CA LYS A 317 -14.54 3.38 7.69
C LYS A 317 -13.30 2.48 7.61
N MET A 318 -13.39 1.25 8.09
CA MET A 318 -12.24 0.33 8.16
C MET A 318 -12.00 -0.39 6.84
N LEU A 319 -13.07 -0.82 6.17
CA LEU A 319 -13.00 -1.52 4.90
C LEU A 319 -13.77 -0.75 3.84
N SER A 320 -13.21 -0.65 2.64
CA SER A 320 -13.92 -0.17 1.47
C SER A 320 -13.73 -1.19 0.36
N LYS A 321 -14.80 -1.43 -0.40
CA LYS A 321 -14.68 -2.12 -1.67
C LYS A 321 -13.82 -1.25 -2.59
N GLU A 322 -12.79 -1.85 -3.16
CA GLU A 322 -11.99 -1.23 -4.21
C GLU A 322 -12.78 -1.30 -5.52
N THR A 323 -12.85 -0.17 -6.23
CA THR A 323 -13.58 -0.05 -7.49
C THR A 323 -12.56 0.23 -8.58
N THR A 324 -12.70 -0.44 -9.72
CA THR A 324 -11.88 -0.17 -10.90
C THR A 324 -12.16 1.24 -11.44
N LEU A 325 -11.17 1.83 -12.12
CA LEU A 325 -11.34 3.11 -12.78
C LEU A 325 -12.46 3.01 -13.83
N GLY A 326 -13.34 4.01 -13.85
CA GLY A 326 -14.43 4.07 -14.82
C GLY A 326 -13.89 4.29 -16.23
N MET A 327 -14.38 3.53 -17.19
CA MET A 327 -14.05 3.74 -18.61
C MET A 327 -14.86 4.91 -19.16
N LYS A 328 -14.19 5.83 -19.86
CA LYS A 328 -14.87 6.89 -20.61
C LYS A 328 -15.19 6.40 -22.01
N LYS A 329 -16.41 6.70 -22.48
CA LYS A 329 -16.81 6.45 -23.86
C LYS A 329 -16.40 7.65 -24.71
N THR A 330 -15.60 7.41 -25.75
CA THR A 330 -15.14 8.43 -26.69
C THR A 330 -15.54 8.04 -28.10
N ALA A 331 -15.97 9.00 -28.92
CA ALA A 331 -16.18 8.79 -30.34
C ALA A 331 -14.86 9.05 -31.09
N VAL A 332 -14.47 8.15 -31.97
CA VAL A 332 -13.32 8.33 -32.87
C VAL A 332 -13.87 8.67 -34.24
N ILE A 333 -13.61 9.89 -34.71
CA ILE A 333 -13.96 10.30 -36.06
C ILE A 333 -12.88 9.77 -37.00
N GLY A 334 -13.15 8.64 -37.66
CA GLY A 334 -12.25 8.10 -38.67
C GLY A 334 -12.35 8.89 -39.97
N THR A 335 -11.31 9.62 -40.35
CA THR A 335 -11.16 10.10 -41.72
C THR A 335 -10.64 8.94 -42.58
N ASN A 336 -11.53 8.41 -43.42
CA ASN A 336 -11.32 7.43 -44.49
C ASN A 336 -11.24 5.93 -44.12
N LYS A 337 -12.06 5.16 -44.83
CA LYS A 337 -12.21 3.71 -44.78
C LYS A 337 -11.05 3.02 -45.52
N SER A 338 -9.88 2.90 -44.89
CA SER A 338 -8.90 1.88 -45.32
C SER A 338 -7.86 1.49 -44.28
N ASP A 339 -7.69 2.22 -43.19
CA ASP A 339 -6.53 1.97 -42.34
C ASP A 339 -6.88 1.12 -41.12
N THR A 340 -6.31 -0.09 -41.15
CA THR A 340 -6.15 -0.98 -40.01
C THR A 340 -5.74 -0.18 -38.77
N TYR A 341 -6.61 -0.20 -37.74
CA TYR A 341 -6.48 0.58 -36.52
C TYR A 341 -5.17 0.27 -35.78
N SER A 342 -4.13 1.06 -36.02
CA SER A 342 -2.91 1.06 -35.19
C SER A 342 -3.05 2.15 -34.15
N THR A 343 -3.28 1.75 -32.90
CA THR A 343 -3.28 2.65 -31.72
C THR A 343 -1.84 2.98 -31.30
N ALA A 344 -0.97 3.23 -32.27
CA ALA A 344 0.46 3.44 -32.09
C ALA A 344 0.95 4.42 -33.16
N GLY A 345 0.47 5.65 -33.06
CA GLY A 345 0.88 6.74 -33.94
C GLY A 345 0.34 8.03 -33.35
N ASN A 346 1.17 9.06 -33.34
CA ASN A 346 0.94 10.37 -32.75
C ASN A 346 -0.11 11.21 -33.52
N ASP A 347 -1.05 10.54 -34.19
CA ASP A 347 -2.10 11.18 -34.96
C ASP A 347 -3.19 11.56 -33.99
N LYS A 348 -3.35 12.88 -33.82
CA LYS A 348 -4.44 13.50 -33.08
C LYS A 348 -5.76 13.18 -33.78
N ALA A 349 -6.26 11.94 -33.63
CA ALA A 349 -7.65 11.66 -33.90
C ALA A 349 -8.45 12.60 -32.99
N GLU A 350 -9.18 13.55 -33.59
CA GLU A 350 -10.07 14.41 -32.84
C GLU A 350 -11.11 13.53 -32.14
N MET A 351 -10.92 13.40 -30.83
CA MET A 351 -11.89 12.75 -29.95
C MET A 351 -12.96 13.78 -29.64
N ASP A 352 -14.19 13.50 -30.02
CA ASP A 352 -15.33 14.34 -29.66
C ASP A 352 -16.05 13.79 -28.42
N ASP A 353 -16.62 14.70 -27.63
CA ASP A 353 -17.32 14.38 -26.39
C ASP A 353 -18.67 13.73 -26.71
N VAL A 354 -18.89 12.51 -26.22
CA VAL A 354 -20.18 11.83 -26.37
C VAL A 354 -21.18 12.43 -25.38
N ARG A 355 -22.21 13.13 -25.89
CA ARG A 355 -23.35 13.60 -25.10
C ARG A 355 -24.49 12.58 -25.15
N ASN A 356 -24.96 12.15 -23.98
CA ASN A 356 -26.17 11.34 -23.87
C ASN A 356 -27.38 12.28 -23.77
N VAL A 357 -28.32 12.16 -24.70
CA VAL A 357 -29.62 12.85 -24.65
C VAL A 357 -30.68 11.82 -24.31
N TYR A 358 -31.47 12.10 -23.28
CA TYR A 358 -32.60 11.26 -22.87
C TYR A 358 -33.89 11.93 -23.34
N MET A 359 -34.77 11.16 -23.98
CA MET A 359 -36.10 11.59 -24.40
C MET A 359 -37.13 10.74 -23.66
N PHE A 360 -38.15 11.39 -23.11
CA PHE A 360 -39.28 10.72 -22.48
C PHE A 360 -40.40 10.63 -23.52
N VAL A 361 -41.03 9.46 -23.65
CA VAL A 361 -42.14 9.22 -24.58
C VAL A 361 -43.32 8.64 -23.82
N ASP A 362 -44.52 8.91 -24.31
CA ASP A 362 -45.73 8.27 -23.79
C ASP A 362 -45.68 6.75 -24.10
N PRO A 363 -45.88 5.85 -23.10
CA PRO A 363 -45.94 4.42 -23.33
C PRO A 363 -46.97 3.98 -24.39
N ASP A 364 -48.10 4.67 -24.46
CA ASP A 364 -49.21 4.37 -25.38
C ASP A 364 -49.01 5.06 -26.75
N HIS A 365 -48.30 6.19 -26.77
CA HIS A 365 -48.00 6.96 -28.00
C HIS A 365 -46.50 7.25 -28.12
N LYS A 366 -45.74 6.29 -28.67
CA LYS A 366 -44.27 6.34 -28.74
C LYS A 366 -43.69 7.45 -29.61
N ASP A 367 -44.50 8.04 -30.49
CA ASP A 367 -44.09 9.14 -31.37
C ASP A 367 -44.18 10.50 -30.66
N ASP A 368 -44.88 10.57 -29.52
CA ASP A 368 -45.08 11.79 -28.75
C ASP A 368 -43.97 11.94 -27.72
N VAL A 369 -43.08 12.90 -27.98
CA VAL A 369 -41.97 13.26 -27.09
C VAL A 369 -42.50 14.22 -26.02
N VAL A 370 -42.39 13.82 -24.76
CA VAL A 370 -42.82 14.62 -23.61
C VAL A 370 -41.66 15.43 -23.07
N GLU A 371 -41.87 16.73 -22.85
CA GLU A 371 -40.84 17.59 -22.28
C GLU A 371 -40.60 17.25 -20.79
N PRO A 372 -39.35 17.32 -20.28
CA PRO A 372 -39.06 17.01 -18.89
C PRO A 372 -39.88 17.83 -17.86
N GLN A 373 -40.27 19.06 -18.19
CA GLN A 373 -41.10 19.93 -17.34
C GLN A 373 -42.54 19.43 -17.18
N GLU A 374 -43.05 18.68 -18.16
CA GLU A 374 -44.39 18.10 -18.16
C GLU A 374 -44.44 16.75 -17.44
N THR A 375 -43.28 16.24 -16.99
CA THR A 375 -43.17 14.99 -16.26
C THR A 375 -43.15 15.22 -14.75
N ILE A 376 -43.85 14.36 -14.00
CA ILE A 376 -43.76 14.30 -12.54
C ILE A 376 -43.30 12.91 -12.09
N LYS A 377 -42.49 12.86 -11.05
CA LYS A 377 -42.08 11.58 -10.46
C LYS A 377 -43.25 10.99 -9.69
N ALA A 378 -43.61 9.74 -9.98
CA ALA A 378 -44.64 9.02 -9.23
C ALA A 378 -44.03 7.85 -8.45
N VAL A 379 -44.55 7.60 -7.25
CA VAL A 379 -44.24 6.41 -6.45
C VAL A 379 -45.37 5.40 -6.63
N ARG A 380 -45.02 4.15 -6.89
CA ARG A 380 -46.01 3.07 -6.94
C ARG A 380 -46.37 2.62 -5.53
N TYR A 381 -47.66 2.67 -5.19
CA TYR A 381 -48.21 2.17 -3.94
C TYR A 381 -49.33 1.15 -4.24
N GLY A 382 -49.00 -0.13 -4.15
CA GLY A 382 -49.90 -1.20 -4.60
C GLY A 382 -50.13 -1.14 -6.12
N SER A 383 -51.39 -1.00 -6.53
CA SER A 383 -51.81 -0.77 -7.92
C SER A 383 -51.67 0.68 -8.37
N ASP A 384 -51.59 1.61 -7.43
CA ASP A 384 -51.80 3.03 -7.71
C ASP A 384 -50.46 3.75 -7.92
N LEU A 385 -50.47 4.78 -8.76
CA LEU A 385 -49.35 5.68 -8.99
C LEU A 385 -49.64 7.01 -8.32
N ILE A 386 -48.88 7.35 -7.28
CA ILE A 386 -49.04 8.57 -6.53
C ILE A 386 -48.02 9.60 -7.04
N PRO A 387 -48.45 10.69 -7.69
CA PRO A 387 -47.55 11.75 -8.14
C PRO A 387 -46.96 12.49 -6.94
N MET A 388 -45.64 12.65 -6.91
CA MET A 388 -44.90 13.28 -5.82
C MET A 388 -43.92 14.31 -6.39
N SER A 389 -44.11 15.57 -6.06
CA SER A 389 -43.19 16.64 -6.44
C SER A 389 -41.92 16.60 -5.59
N SER A 390 -40.87 17.32 -6.01
CA SER A 390 -39.65 17.48 -5.21
C SER A 390 -39.92 18.09 -3.83
N TYR A 391 -40.87 19.02 -3.73
CA TYR A 391 -41.26 19.64 -2.46
C TYR A 391 -41.94 18.66 -1.51
N ASP A 392 -42.74 17.73 -2.03
CA ASP A 392 -43.38 16.69 -1.22
C ASP A 392 -42.33 15.77 -0.58
N TYR A 393 -41.31 15.36 -1.35
CA TYR A 393 -40.20 14.58 -0.81
C TYR A 393 -39.38 15.35 0.23
N GLU A 394 -39.20 16.66 0.05
CA GLU A 394 -38.52 17.49 1.04
C GLU A 394 -39.34 17.65 2.32
N GLY A 395 -40.66 17.81 2.22
CA GLY A 395 -41.56 17.86 3.37
C GLY A 395 -41.66 16.53 4.14
N LEU A 396 -41.45 15.40 3.48
CA LEU A 396 -41.42 14.07 4.11
C LEU A 396 -40.10 13.75 4.82
N LYS A 397 -39.00 14.45 4.50
CA LYS A 397 -37.72 14.22 5.19
C LYS A 397 -37.83 14.72 6.62
N SER A 398 -37.56 13.84 7.59
CA SER A 398 -37.52 14.23 8.99
C SER A 398 -36.45 15.30 9.22
N SER A 399 -36.85 16.45 9.76
CA SER A 399 -35.96 17.57 10.10
C SER A 399 -35.14 17.35 11.38
N ALA A 400 -35.27 16.18 12.00
CA ALA A 400 -34.73 15.89 13.31
C ALA A 400 -33.26 15.45 13.24
N ASN A 401 -32.37 16.37 13.61
CA ASN A 401 -30.93 16.24 13.85
C ASN A 401 -30.01 16.63 12.68
N TYR A 402 -29.40 17.80 12.80
CA TYR A 402 -28.40 18.32 11.86
C TYR A 402 -26.99 17.76 12.07
N ILE A 403 -26.76 16.97 13.13
CA ILE A 403 -25.44 16.47 13.52
C ILE A 403 -25.43 14.93 13.39
N PRO A 404 -24.47 14.33 12.66
CA PRO A 404 -24.28 12.88 12.66
C PRO A 404 -24.11 12.32 14.08
N TYR A 405 -24.91 11.32 14.43
CA TYR A 405 -24.91 10.71 15.76
C TYR A 405 -25.01 9.19 15.67
N LEU A 406 -24.61 8.54 16.74
CA LEU A 406 -24.82 7.14 17.00
C LEU A 406 -25.46 7.01 18.38
N GLU A 407 -26.65 6.44 18.44
CA GLU A 407 -27.45 6.33 19.66
C GLU A 407 -27.68 4.86 20.02
N ILE A 408 -27.34 4.49 21.25
CA ILE A 408 -27.54 3.13 21.77
C ILE A 408 -29.01 2.98 22.17
N LEU A 409 -29.68 2.00 21.57
CA LEU A 409 -31.07 1.64 21.86
C LEU A 409 -31.15 0.59 22.98
N GLY A 410 -30.16 -0.30 23.05
CA GLY A 410 -30.13 -1.38 24.05
C GLY A 410 -28.97 -2.33 23.85
N TYR A 411 -28.97 -3.43 24.60
CA TYR A 411 -27.90 -4.43 24.60
C TYR A 411 -28.47 -5.83 24.42
N THR A 412 -27.80 -6.66 23.62
CA THR A 412 -28.16 -8.07 23.42
C THR A 412 -26.91 -8.96 23.50
N SER A 413 -27.11 -10.27 23.55
CA SER A 413 -25.99 -11.24 23.49
C SER A 413 -25.36 -11.22 22.10
N ARG A 414 -24.04 -11.40 22.03
CA ARG A 414 -23.32 -11.50 20.75
C ARG A 414 -23.87 -12.63 19.86
N ALA A 415 -24.28 -13.75 20.45
CA ALA A 415 -24.84 -14.89 19.74
C ALA A 415 -26.18 -14.60 19.05
N ALA A 416 -26.92 -13.57 19.52
CA ALA A 416 -28.19 -13.18 18.92
C ALA A 416 -28.03 -12.51 17.54
N ILE A 417 -26.82 -12.11 17.16
CA ILE A 417 -26.53 -11.47 15.87
C ILE A 417 -25.68 -12.43 15.02
N PRO A 418 -26.29 -13.17 14.09
CA PRO A 418 -25.53 -14.05 13.20
C PRO A 418 -24.69 -13.22 12.23
N LEU A 419 -23.47 -13.70 11.92
CA LEU A 419 -22.56 -13.03 10.99
C LEU A 419 -23.18 -12.81 9.60
N VAL A 420 -24.07 -13.71 9.17
CA VAL A 420 -24.78 -13.66 7.88
C VAL A 420 -25.73 -12.45 7.78
N ALA A 421 -26.19 -11.91 8.91
CA ALA A 421 -27.08 -10.75 8.91
C ALA A 421 -26.33 -9.42 8.76
N LEU A 422 -25.00 -9.39 8.91
CA LEU A 422 -24.24 -8.14 8.91
C LEU A 422 -24.15 -7.53 7.50
N ILE A 423 -24.41 -6.23 7.39
CA ILE A 423 -24.45 -5.50 6.12
C ILE A 423 -23.32 -4.47 6.06
N GLY A 424 -22.75 -4.32 4.86
CA GLY A 424 -21.89 -3.21 4.52
C GLY A 424 -20.53 -3.21 5.24
N PRO A 425 -19.78 -2.10 5.14
CA PRO A 425 -18.44 -2.01 5.70
C PRO A 425 -18.46 -1.73 7.22
N PRO A 426 -17.51 -2.28 7.99
CA PRO A 426 -17.31 -1.91 9.40
C PRO A 426 -16.78 -0.49 9.57
N TYR A 427 -17.23 0.16 10.65
CA TYR A 427 -16.76 1.48 11.07
C TYR A 427 -16.18 1.43 12.48
N ALA A 428 -14.89 1.75 12.65
CA ALA A 428 -14.28 1.87 13.96
C ALA A 428 -14.66 3.19 14.64
N LEU A 429 -14.91 3.14 15.94
CA LEU A 429 -15.17 4.30 16.80
C LEU A 429 -14.03 4.49 17.79
N SER A 430 -13.58 5.72 17.92
CA SER A 430 -12.53 6.13 18.87
C SER A 430 -12.87 7.46 19.54
N GLY A 431 -12.32 7.71 20.73
CA GLY A 431 -12.70 8.81 21.63
C GLY A 431 -12.26 10.21 21.21
N SER A 432 -12.14 10.48 19.91
CA SER A 432 -11.62 11.74 19.37
C SER A 432 -10.31 12.14 20.06
N ASP A 433 -10.10 13.42 20.35
CA ASP A 433 -8.94 13.94 21.11
C ASP A 433 -9.24 14.07 22.62
N SER A 434 -10.41 13.60 23.09
CA SER A 434 -10.83 13.77 24.49
C SER A 434 -10.45 12.54 25.32
N ARG A 435 -9.61 12.74 26.34
CA ARG A 435 -9.23 11.68 27.30
C ARG A 435 -10.47 11.03 27.94
N LYS A 436 -11.51 11.82 28.24
CA LYS A 436 -12.78 11.35 28.80
C LYS A 436 -13.52 10.43 27.84
N ALA A 437 -13.64 10.82 26.57
CA ALA A 437 -14.31 10.01 25.56
C ALA A 437 -13.52 8.73 25.23
N CYS A 438 -12.18 8.79 25.19
CA CYS A 438 -11.34 7.61 25.04
C CYS A 438 -11.53 6.62 26.19
N ALA A 439 -11.51 7.10 27.43
CA ALA A 439 -11.73 6.25 28.60
C ALA A 439 -13.14 5.63 28.59
N ALA A 440 -14.16 6.40 28.23
CA ALA A 440 -15.54 5.91 28.19
C ALA A 440 -15.77 4.86 27.09
N ILE A 441 -15.23 5.05 25.88
CA ILE A 441 -15.31 4.04 24.81
C ILE A 441 -14.55 2.77 25.21
N SER A 442 -13.35 2.91 25.77
CA SER A 442 -12.58 1.75 26.21
C SER A 442 -13.28 1.00 27.34
N ALA A 443 -13.88 1.71 28.31
CA ALA A 443 -14.68 1.10 29.36
C ALA A 443 -15.90 0.37 28.80
N LEU A 444 -16.61 0.97 27.84
CA LEU A 444 -17.75 0.34 27.17
C LEU A 444 -17.33 -0.89 26.37
N ALA A 445 -16.26 -0.80 25.57
CA ALA A 445 -15.72 -1.92 24.79
C ALA A 445 -15.31 -3.10 25.68
N LYS A 446 -14.56 -2.82 26.75
CA LYS A 446 -14.16 -3.83 27.73
C LYS A 446 -15.36 -4.47 28.43
N SER A 447 -16.38 -3.69 28.78
CA SER A 447 -17.59 -4.21 29.41
C SER A 447 -18.40 -5.11 28.48
N LEU A 448 -18.52 -4.73 27.19
CA LEU A 448 -19.18 -5.54 26.17
C LEU A 448 -18.43 -6.86 25.91
N GLU A 449 -17.09 -6.81 25.88
CA GLU A 449 -16.23 -8.00 25.75
C GLU A 449 -16.38 -8.94 26.95
N GLN A 450 -16.33 -8.42 28.18
CA GLN A 450 -16.44 -9.22 29.41
C GLN A 450 -17.81 -9.87 29.58
N LEU A 451 -18.88 -9.21 29.13
CA LEU A 451 -20.25 -9.70 29.27
C LEU A 451 -20.74 -10.49 28.06
N ASP A 452 -19.91 -10.68 27.02
CA ASP A 452 -20.27 -11.23 25.71
C ASP A 452 -21.56 -10.61 25.13
N ARG A 453 -21.60 -9.27 25.18
CA ARG A 453 -22.74 -8.46 24.72
C ARG A 453 -22.34 -7.52 23.59
N VAL A 454 -23.36 -7.09 22.86
CA VAL A 454 -23.27 -6.11 21.79
C VAL A 454 -24.34 -5.04 22.02
N ALA A 455 -24.04 -3.79 21.66
CA ALA A 455 -25.01 -2.70 21.76
C ALA A 455 -25.75 -2.54 20.44
N ILE A 456 -27.09 -2.56 20.47
CA ILE A 456 -27.92 -2.20 19.32
C ILE A 456 -28.03 -0.68 19.27
N CYS A 457 -27.84 -0.11 18.09
CA CYS A 457 -27.75 1.33 17.93
C CYS A 457 -28.31 1.83 16.60
N THR A 458 -28.76 3.07 16.60
CA THR A 458 -29.10 3.85 15.41
C THR A 458 -27.89 4.70 15.04
N TYR A 459 -27.47 4.66 13.77
CA TYR A 459 -26.38 5.47 13.26
C TYR A 459 -26.82 6.34 12.09
N MET A 460 -26.70 7.66 12.25
CA MET A 460 -26.92 8.63 11.19
C MET A 460 -25.57 9.15 10.68
N LYS A 461 -25.16 8.69 9.49
CA LYS A 461 -23.81 8.92 8.93
C LYS A 461 -23.56 10.35 8.45
N THR A 462 -24.61 11.03 8.00
CA THR A 462 -24.55 12.35 7.35
C THR A 462 -25.69 13.22 7.85
N LYS A 463 -25.49 14.54 7.80
CA LYS A 463 -26.53 15.52 8.11
C LYS A 463 -27.72 15.31 7.17
N GLY A 464 -28.91 15.03 7.73
CA GLY A 464 -30.13 14.79 6.97
C GLY A 464 -30.12 13.52 6.11
N GLY A 465 -29.22 12.57 6.40
CA GLY A 465 -29.27 11.24 5.80
C GLY A 465 -30.16 10.31 6.62
N ASP A 466 -30.57 9.19 6.01
CA ASP A 466 -31.42 8.22 6.70
C ASP A 466 -30.65 7.50 7.83
N PRO A 467 -31.28 7.34 9.01
CA PRO A 467 -30.69 6.56 10.09
C PRO A 467 -30.61 5.08 9.68
N ILE A 468 -29.49 4.44 9.97
CA ILE A 468 -29.33 2.99 9.79
C ILE A 468 -29.30 2.29 11.14
N LEU A 469 -29.86 1.09 11.20
CA LEU A 469 -29.76 0.22 12.37
C LEU A 469 -28.43 -0.54 12.33
N GLY A 470 -27.80 -0.75 13.49
CA GLY A 470 -26.58 -1.54 13.57
C GLY A 470 -26.22 -2.01 14.97
N GLY A 471 -25.16 -2.80 15.03
CA GLY A 471 -24.55 -3.29 16.26
C GLY A 471 -23.20 -2.64 16.51
N LEU A 472 -22.91 -2.32 17.77
CA LEU A 472 -21.59 -1.98 18.29
C LEU A 472 -20.96 -3.22 18.92
N PHE A 473 -19.82 -3.61 18.37
CA PHE A 473 -19.04 -4.76 18.78
C PHE A 473 -17.72 -4.32 19.41
N PRO A 474 -17.22 -5.01 20.45
CA PRO A 474 -15.87 -4.79 20.95
C PRO A 474 -14.84 -5.14 19.88
N LEU A 475 -13.89 -4.24 19.61
CA LEU A 475 -12.81 -4.46 18.65
C LEU A 475 -11.56 -4.95 19.38
N SER A 476 -11.17 -6.20 19.14
CA SER A 476 -9.93 -6.78 19.65
C SER A 476 -8.76 -6.36 18.78
N GLU A 477 -7.76 -5.72 19.37
CA GLU A 477 -6.55 -5.25 18.68
C GLU A 477 -5.31 -5.88 19.35
N PRO A 478 -4.33 -6.38 18.59
CA PRO A 478 -3.20 -7.12 19.16
C PRO A 478 -2.28 -6.28 20.06
N GLN A 479 -2.37 -4.96 19.96
CA GLN A 479 -1.61 -4.02 20.78
C GLN A 479 -2.16 -3.91 22.22
N PHE A 480 -3.40 -4.34 22.45
CA PHE A 480 -4.09 -4.22 23.72
C PHE A 480 -4.53 -5.59 24.25
N LYS A 481 -4.41 -5.79 25.57
CA LYS A 481 -4.87 -7.03 26.23
C LYS A 481 -6.40 -7.22 26.15
N HIS A 482 -7.14 -6.11 26.07
CA HIS A 482 -8.61 -6.07 26.04
C HIS A 482 -9.08 -5.13 24.94
N ALA A 483 -10.34 -5.27 24.52
CA ALA A 483 -10.95 -4.37 23.55
C ALA A 483 -10.92 -2.91 24.02
N ALA A 484 -10.20 -2.06 23.29
CA ALA A 484 -10.06 -0.64 23.59
C ALA A 484 -10.98 0.25 22.75
N ARG A 485 -11.52 -0.29 21.66
CA ARG A 485 -12.34 0.42 20.66
C ARG A 485 -13.61 -0.36 20.34
N LEU A 486 -14.55 0.33 19.69
CA LEU A 486 -15.81 -0.25 19.23
C LEU A 486 -15.85 -0.27 17.70
N MET A 487 -16.52 -1.26 17.15
CA MET A 487 -16.78 -1.40 15.72
C MET A 487 -18.29 -1.41 15.48
N PHE A 488 -18.78 -0.50 14.65
CA PHE A 488 -20.15 -0.49 14.15
C PHE A 488 -20.26 -1.34 12.88
N LEU A 489 -21.27 -2.19 12.84
CA LEU A 489 -21.71 -2.93 11.65
C LEU A 489 -23.21 -2.75 11.47
N GLN A 490 -23.66 -2.56 10.22
CA GLN A 490 -25.07 -2.37 9.93
C GLN A 490 -25.83 -3.70 10.07
N LEU A 491 -27.05 -3.61 10.59
CA LEU A 491 -27.99 -4.71 10.72
C LEU A 491 -29.16 -4.52 9.73
N PRO A 492 -29.81 -5.62 9.32
CA PRO A 492 -30.94 -5.55 8.40
C PRO A 492 -32.17 -5.01 9.14
N PHE A 493 -33.03 -4.30 8.43
CA PHE A 493 -34.40 -4.09 8.86
C PHE A 493 -35.25 -5.34 8.55
N ALA A 494 -36.42 -5.44 9.16
CA ALA A 494 -37.34 -6.57 8.92
C ALA A 494 -37.67 -6.76 7.43
N GLY A 495 -37.77 -5.67 6.65
CA GLY A 495 -38.02 -5.73 5.21
C GLY A 495 -36.84 -6.18 4.35
N ASP A 496 -35.62 -6.17 4.89
CA ASP A 496 -34.42 -6.64 4.16
C ASP A 496 -34.28 -8.16 4.22
N MET A 497 -34.92 -8.80 5.21
CA MET A 497 -34.86 -10.24 5.42
C MET A 497 -35.80 -10.96 4.46
N LYS A 498 -35.25 -11.86 3.64
CA LYS A 498 -36.04 -12.75 2.78
C LYS A 498 -36.03 -14.15 3.36
N GLN A 499 -37.21 -14.68 3.68
CA GLN A 499 -37.36 -16.10 3.96
C GLN A 499 -37.38 -16.85 2.63
N LEU A 500 -36.41 -17.76 2.45
CA LEU A 500 -36.46 -18.73 1.35
C LEU A 500 -37.48 -19.79 1.77
N GLY A 501 -38.69 -19.71 1.19
CA GLY A 501 -39.77 -20.67 1.38
C GLY A 501 -39.65 -21.88 0.48
#